data_AF-A0A955Z211-F1
#
_entry.id   AF-A0A955Z211-F1
#
_cell.length_a   1.000
_cell.length_b   1.000
_cell.length_c   1.000
_cell.angle_alpha   90.00
_cell.angle_beta   90.00
_cell.angle_gamma   90.00
#
_symmetry.space_group_name_H-M   'P 1'
#
loop_
_entity.id
_entity.type
_entity.pdbx_description
1 polymer ?
#
loop_
_entity_poly.entity_id
_entity_poly.type
_entity_poly.pdbx_seq_one_letter_code
_entity_poly.pdbx_strand_id
1 'polypeptide(L)'
;MTHPYHVAPPNYQPTHDYPFPVPNVGEGPFVLRKHNNYNSRDFLKFAVQRGTVHTRSGLRAFLATEDFVVGLHRGLEEEVGDAASMILYKCGFRWGVEDMKVFVPIIEQEYNLRFDDMDIHFLLETWWWWFQTQGWGAWRLDLSQRKQGMVTVDVFDSAIAKSLGNVGKPTCYLYAGVLAGVFTYIAKRDLAGIEVQCYAMGEDFCRFLIGSEKRINAAQFWLTEGATATEIVSRLST
;
A
#
# COMPACT_ATOMS: atom_id res chain seq x y z
N MET A 1 0.64 25.98 19.54
CA MET A 1 0.92 26.56 18.21
C MET A 1 0.47 25.54 17.18
N THR A 2 -0.65 25.81 16.51
CA THR A 2 -1.30 24.93 15.53
C THR A 2 -0.64 25.13 14.17
N HIS A 3 0.09 24.13 13.67
CA HIS A 3 0.70 24.16 12.33
C HIS A 3 -0.30 23.65 11.27
N PRO A 4 -0.53 24.41 10.18
CA PRO A 4 -1.40 23.97 9.09
C PRO A 4 -0.57 23.13 8.10
N TYR A 5 -0.92 21.86 7.93
CA TYR A 5 -0.42 21.04 6.83
C TYR A 5 -1.59 20.50 6.00
N HIS A 6 -2.09 21.35 5.11
CA HIS A 6 -2.47 20.95 3.77
C HIS A 6 -1.28 21.34 2.88
N VAL A 7 -0.92 20.68 1.78
CA VAL A 7 -1.79 20.33 0.66
C VAL A 7 -1.10 19.24 -0.18
N ALA A 8 -1.88 18.32 -0.76
CA ALA A 8 -1.58 17.76 -2.08
C ALA A 8 -1.29 18.91 -3.06
N PRO A 9 -0.54 18.75 -4.17
CA PRO A 9 -0.31 19.85 -5.10
C PRO A 9 -1.64 20.57 -5.42
N PRO A 10 -1.72 21.91 -5.26
CA PRO A 10 -2.98 22.67 -5.21
C PRO A 10 -3.86 22.58 -6.47
N ASN A 11 -3.43 21.86 -7.50
CA ASN A 11 -4.10 21.68 -8.78
C ASN A 11 -4.28 20.22 -9.21
N TYR A 12 -4.12 19.22 -8.33
CA TYR A 12 -4.67 17.88 -8.66
C TYR A 12 -6.19 17.91 -8.48
N GLN A 13 -6.86 18.50 -9.45
CA GLN A 13 -8.26 18.18 -9.71
C GLN A 13 -8.22 16.91 -10.56
N PRO A 14 -8.82 15.78 -10.13
CA PRO A 14 -9.17 14.74 -11.07
C PRO A 14 -10.08 15.43 -12.08
N THR A 15 -9.55 15.71 -13.27
CA THR A 15 -10.40 16.08 -14.40
C THR A 15 -11.43 14.96 -14.51
N HIS A 16 -12.72 15.28 -14.53
CA HIS A 16 -13.80 14.30 -14.75
C HIS A 16 -13.58 13.45 -16.01
N ASP A 17 -12.66 13.90 -16.88
CA ASP A 17 -12.05 13.12 -17.93
C ASP A 17 -10.74 12.48 -17.43
N TYR A 18 -10.78 11.19 -17.06
CA TYR A 18 -9.56 10.40 -17.05
C TYR A 18 -8.95 10.48 -18.46
N PRO A 19 -7.68 10.88 -18.61
CA PRO A 19 -7.09 11.18 -19.92
C PRO A 19 -7.01 9.96 -20.85
N PHE A 20 -7.33 8.77 -20.34
CA PHE A 20 -7.30 7.54 -21.10
C PHE A 20 -8.54 6.69 -20.81
N PRO A 21 -9.51 6.62 -21.74
CA PRO A 21 -10.64 5.72 -21.59
C PRO A 21 -10.17 4.27 -21.46
N VAL A 22 -10.94 3.44 -20.76
CA VAL A 22 -10.73 2.00 -20.73
C VAL A 22 -10.67 1.49 -22.17
N PRO A 23 -9.55 0.86 -22.62
CA PRO A 23 -9.44 0.37 -23.98
C PRO A 23 -10.58 -0.62 -24.25
N ASN A 24 -11.29 -0.37 -25.34
CA ASN A 24 -12.28 -1.29 -25.87
C ASN A 24 -11.54 -2.50 -26.47
N VAL A 25 -12.04 -3.70 -26.18
CA VAL A 25 -11.62 -4.94 -26.82
C VAL A 25 -12.76 -5.40 -27.71
N GLY A 26 -12.52 -5.39 -29.03
CA GLY A 26 -13.48 -5.77 -30.07
C GLY A 26 -14.14 -4.58 -30.78
N GLU A 27 -14.57 -4.83 -32.02
CA GLU A 27 -15.47 -3.95 -32.80
C GLU A 27 -16.81 -4.69 -32.99
N GLY A 28 -17.94 -4.00 -32.82
CA GLY A 28 -19.29 -4.57 -32.92
C GLY A 28 -20.23 -4.17 -31.76
N PRO A 29 -21.45 -4.75 -31.66
CA PRO A 29 -22.46 -4.36 -30.66
C PRO A 29 -22.10 -4.73 -29.21
N PHE A 30 -21.02 -5.50 -29.01
CA PHE A 30 -20.50 -5.88 -27.70
C PHE A 30 -19.09 -5.34 -27.52
N VAL A 31 -18.98 -4.12 -27.02
CA VAL A 31 -17.71 -3.50 -26.64
C VAL A 31 -17.28 -4.05 -25.28
N LEU A 32 -16.27 -4.92 -25.23
CA LEU A 32 -15.71 -5.40 -23.96
C LEU A 32 -14.76 -4.33 -23.41
N ARG A 33 -15.04 -3.78 -22.23
CA ARG A 33 -14.09 -2.91 -21.54
C ARG A 33 -12.98 -3.75 -20.92
N LYS A 34 -11.71 -3.51 -21.29
CA LYS A 34 -10.57 -4.18 -20.64
C LYS A 34 -10.27 -3.53 -19.29
N HIS A 35 -10.96 -4.03 -18.26
CA HIS A 35 -10.71 -3.63 -16.88
C HIS A 35 -9.38 -4.22 -16.34
N ASN A 36 -9.05 -5.43 -16.78
CA ASN A 36 -7.86 -6.15 -16.35
C ASN A 36 -6.59 -5.52 -16.92
N ASN A 37 -5.89 -4.78 -16.07
CA ASN A 37 -4.64 -4.11 -16.43
C ASN A 37 -3.38 -4.88 -16.12
N TYR A 38 -3.49 -6.06 -15.51
CA TYR A 38 -2.83 -7.34 -15.76
C TYR A 38 -1.30 -7.41 -16.06
N ASN A 39 -0.78 -6.50 -16.85
CA ASN A 39 0.61 -6.45 -17.28
C ASN A 39 1.20 -5.03 -17.18
N SER A 40 2.52 -4.96 -16.98
CA SER A 40 3.24 -3.69 -16.84
C SER A 40 3.26 -2.84 -18.11
N ARG A 41 3.13 -3.44 -19.30
CA ARG A 41 3.13 -2.72 -20.59
C ARG A 41 1.85 -1.91 -20.82
N ASP A 42 0.73 -2.38 -20.31
CA ASP A 42 -0.59 -1.75 -20.40
C ASP A 42 -0.76 -0.75 -19.24
N PHE A 43 -0.17 -1.04 -18.09
CA PHE A 43 -0.26 -0.19 -16.92
C PHE A 43 0.70 1.02 -16.95
N LEU A 44 1.93 0.88 -17.46
CA LEU A 44 2.93 1.95 -17.48
C LEU A 44 3.11 2.55 -18.88
N LYS A 45 2.93 3.86 -18.99
CA LYS A 45 3.10 4.65 -20.21
C LYS A 45 4.39 5.45 -20.17
N PHE A 46 5.35 5.06 -21.00
CA PHE A 46 6.66 5.70 -21.12
C PHE A 46 6.65 6.73 -22.25
N ALA A 47 6.78 8.00 -21.90
CA ALA A 47 7.11 9.08 -22.83
C ALA A 47 8.62 9.38 -22.72
N VAL A 48 9.42 8.55 -23.39
CA VAL A 48 10.90 8.54 -23.30
C VAL A 48 11.49 9.89 -23.68
N GLN A 49 10.98 10.55 -24.73
CA GLN A 49 11.45 11.87 -25.16
C GLN A 49 11.28 12.95 -24.08
N ARG A 50 10.33 12.79 -23.16
CA ARG A 50 10.07 13.71 -22.05
C ARG A 50 10.66 13.23 -20.72
N GLY A 51 11.29 12.05 -20.67
CA GLY A 51 11.77 11.44 -19.43
C GLY A 51 10.65 11.07 -18.46
N THR A 52 9.46 10.73 -18.97
CA THR A 52 8.26 10.59 -18.14
C THR A 52 7.61 9.21 -18.19
N VAL A 53 7.38 8.59 -17.03
CA VAL A 53 6.48 7.44 -16.83
C VAL A 53 5.18 7.88 -16.17
N HIS A 54 4.05 7.40 -16.68
CA HIS A 54 2.75 7.58 -16.04
C HIS A 54 2.01 6.23 -15.95
N THR A 55 1.17 6.06 -14.95
CA THR A 55 0.23 4.92 -14.89
C THR A 55 -0.85 5.08 -15.97
N ARG A 56 -1.62 4.02 -16.21
CA ARG A 56 -2.79 4.06 -17.13
C ARG A 56 -3.80 5.11 -16.68
N SER A 57 -3.95 5.34 -15.38
CA SER A 57 -4.79 6.37 -14.78
C SER A 57 -4.20 7.79 -14.85
N GLY A 58 -3.02 7.96 -15.44
CA GLY A 58 -2.38 9.26 -15.64
C GLY A 58 -1.53 9.74 -14.46
N LEU A 59 -1.35 8.91 -13.43
CA LEU A 59 -0.51 9.27 -12.28
C LEU A 59 0.95 9.25 -12.66
N ARG A 60 1.71 10.25 -12.18
CA ARG A 60 3.15 10.31 -12.36
C ARG A 60 3.81 9.16 -11.60
N ALA A 61 4.58 8.35 -12.31
CA ALA A 61 5.42 7.31 -11.73
C ALA A 61 6.90 7.58 -12.06
N PHE A 62 7.79 6.90 -11.34
CA PHE A 62 9.21 6.85 -11.65
C PHE A 62 9.75 5.45 -11.35
N LEU A 63 10.88 5.12 -11.95
CA LEU A 63 11.61 3.88 -11.70
C LEU A 63 12.89 4.21 -10.94
N ALA A 64 13.20 3.42 -9.92
CA ALA A 64 14.44 3.48 -9.17
C ALA A 64 14.94 2.06 -8.92
N THR A 65 16.26 1.90 -8.80
CA THR A 65 16.86 0.62 -8.38
C THR A 65 16.69 0.43 -6.88
N GLU A 66 16.98 -0.78 -6.41
CA GLU A 66 17.00 -1.12 -4.97
C GLU A 66 17.94 -0.22 -4.16
N ASP A 67 18.96 0.37 -4.79
CA ASP A 67 19.88 1.32 -4.15
C ASP A 67 19.14 2.56 -3.61
N PHE A 68 18.03 2.96 -4.23
CA PHE A 68 17.21 4.06 -3.71
C PHE A 68 16.60 3.69 -2.36
N VAL A 69 16.08 2.47 -2.22
CA VAL A 69 15.51 1.97 -0.95
C VAL A 69 16.61 1.90 0.10
N VAL A 70 17.74 1.27 -0.22
CA VAL A 70 18.87 1.14 0.71
C VAL A 70 19.39 2.52 1.15
N GLY A 71 19.61 3.43 0.20
CA GLY A 71 20.09 4.77 0.45
C GLY A 71 19.11 5.61 1.28
N LEU A 72 17.80 5.54 0.98
CA LEU A 72 16.77 6.25 1.75
C LEU A 72 16.72 5.76 3.20
N HIS A 73 16.73 4.44 3.41
CA HIS A 73 16.71 3.86 4.75
C HIS A 73 17.97 4.22 5.55
N ARG A 74 19.16 4.00 4.98
CA ARG A 74 20.42 4.31 5.65
C ARG A 74 20.57 5.78 5.95
N GLY A 75 20.27 6.66 4.99
CA GLY A 75 20.35 8.10 5.20
C GLY A 75 19.40 8.57 6.31
N LEU A 76 18.18 8.02 6.40
CA LEU A 76 17.29 8.34 7.52
C LEU A 76 17.82 7.79 8.85
N GLU A 77 18.30 6.55 8.89
CA GLU A 77 18.87 5.99 10.12
C GLU A 77 20.10 6.78 10.60
N GLU A 78 20.97 7.23 9.70
CA GLU A 78 22.15 8.04 10.00
C GLU A 78 21.78 9.42 10.56
N GLU A 79 20.78 10.09 9.98
CA GLU A 79 20.40 11.46 10.35
C GLU A 79 19.50 11.54 11.58
N VAL A 80 18.60 10.57 11.79
CA VAL A 80 17.56 10.66 12.83
C VAL A 80 17.46 9.42 13.73
N GLY A 81 18.32 8.42 13.55
CA GLY A 81 18.38 7.22 14.40
C GLY A 81 17.03 6.49 14.50
N ASP A 82 16.63 6.18 15.72
CA ASP A 82 15.41 5.41 16.02
C ASP A 82 14.12 6.05 15.45
N ALA A 83 14.12 7.37 15.22
CA ALA A 83 12.98 8.08 14.65
C ALA A 83 12.74 7.76 13.16
N ALA A 84 13.72 7.18 12.45
CA ALA A 84 13.61 6.81 11.04
C ALA A 84 12.40 5.91 10.77
N SER A 85 12.19 4.90 11.63
CA SER A 85 11.06 3.96 11.54
C SER A 85 9.71 4.67 11.56
N MET A 86 9.52 5.60 12.51
CA MET A 86 8.31 6.41 12.66
C MET A 86 8.10 7.37 11.47
N ILE A 87 9.19 7.94 10.94
CA ILE A 87 9.11 8.81 9.76
C ILE A 87 8.67 8.02 8.53
N LEU A 88 9.29 6.87 8.27
CA LEU A 88 8.91 5.98 7.16
C LEU A 88 7.45 5.51 7.30
N TYR A 89 7.02 5.14 8.51
CA TYR A 89 5.63 4.80 8.80
C TYR A 89 4.67 5.95 8.47
N LYS A 90 4.97 7.17 8.91
CA LYS A 90 4.14 8.36 8.64
C LYS A 90 4.10 8.70 7.15
N CYS A 91 5.22 8.58 6.44
CA CYS A 91 5.29 8.73 4.99
C CYS A 91 4.36 7.72 4.31
N GLY A 92 4.44 6.45 4.72
CA GLY A 92 3.58 5.39 4.20
C GLY A 92 2.10 5.64 4.48
N PHE A 93 1.76 6.02 5.71
CA PHE A 93 0.38 6.31 6.11
C PHE A 93 -0.24 7.42 5.26
N ARG A 94 0.49 8.54 5.09
CA ARG A 94 0.03 9.64 4.24
C ARG A 94 -0.09 9.21 2.80
N TRP A 95 0.88 8.46 2.29
CA TRP A 95 0.82 7.92 0.93
C TRP A 95 -0.42 7.04 0.76
N GLY A 96 -0.69 6.08 1.64
CA GLY A 96 -1.86 5.20 1.54
C GLY A 96 -3.19 5.94 1.55
N VAL A 97 -3.33 7.00 2.37
CA VAL A 97 -4.55 7.83 2.38
C VAL A 97 -4.73 8.61 1.07
N GLU A 98 -3.67 9.25 0.57
CA GLU A 98 -3.75 10.00 -0.69
C GLU A 98 -3.94 9.07 -1.90
N ASP A 99 -3.35 7.88 -1.87
CA ASP A 99 -3.52 6.85 -2.90
C ASP A 99 -4.99 6.42 -3.02
N MET A 100 -5.68 6.21 -1.90
CA MET A 100 -7.10 5.87 -1.90
C MET A 100 -7.99 6.99 -2.44
N LYS A 101 -7.68 8.26 -2.16
CA LYS A 101 -8.42 9.42 -2.73
C LYS A 101 -8.36 9.46 -4.25
N VAL A 102 -7.28 8.93 -4.82
CA VAL A 102 -7.11 8.81 -6.27
C VAL A 102 -7.75 7.53 -6.80
N PHE A 103 -7.55 6.40 -6.11
CA PHE A 103 -8.04 5.08 -6.52
C PHE A 103 -9.57 4.99 -6.54
N VAL A 104 -10.25 5.52 -5.52
CA VAL A 104 -11.71 5.46 -5.40
C VAL A 104 -12.46 6.01 -6.62
N PRO A 105 -12.23 7.27 -7.05
CA PRO A 105 -12.93 7.77 -8.24
C PRO A 105 -12.56 7.01 -9.52
N ILE A 106 -11.34 6.46 -9.62
CA ILE A 106 -10.90 5.65 -10.77
C ILE A 106 -11.76 4.40 -10.85
N ILE A 107 -11.86 3.66 -9.74
CA ILE A 107 -12.53 2.36 -9.72
C ILE A 107 -14.05 2.52 -9.85
N GLU A 108 -14.64 3.55 -9.23
CA GLU A 108 -16.06 3.85 -9.36
C GLU A 108 -16.45 4.16 -10.81
N GLN A 109 -15.64 4.97 -11.50
CA GLN A 109 -15.86 5.27 -12.91
C GLN A 109 -15.61 4.06 -13.81
N GLU A 110 -14.58 3.26 -13.53
CA GLU A 110 -14.22 2.10 -14.33
C GLU A 110 -15.33 1.05 -14.32
N TYR A 111 -15.89 0.75 -13.15
CA TYR A 111 -16.91 -0.28 -12.96
C TYR A 111 -18.35 0.25 -12.93
N ASN A 112 -18.55 1.58 -12.96
CA ASN A 112 -19.86 2.22 -12.83
C ASN A 112 -20.63 1.71 -11.61
N LEU A 113 -19.94 1.56 -10.49
CA LEU A 113 -20.46 1.07 -9.22
C LEU A 113 -19.84 1.92 -8.09
N ARG A 114 -20.60 2.19 -7.02
CA ARG A 114 -20.06 2.94 -5.88
C ARG A 114 -19.03 2.09 -5.15
N PHE A 115 -18.00 2.73 -4.63
CA PHE A 115 -16.92 2.10 -3.88
C PHE A 115 -17.44 1.26 -2.71
N ASP A 116 -18.40 1.82 -1.96
CA ASP A 116 -19.00 1.16 -0.80
C ASP A 116 -19.87 -0.06 -1.18
N ASP A 117 -20.26 -0.21 -2.45
CA ASP A 117 -21.10 -1.30 -2.96
C ASP A 117 -20.27 -2.44 -3.59
N MET A 118 -18.95 -2.29 -3.72
CA MET A 118 -18.05 -3.31 -4.27
C MET A 118 -17.70 -4.39 -3.24
N ASP A 119 -17.47 -5.62 -3.71
CA ASP A 119 -16.85 -6.64 -2.86
C ASP A 119 -15.43 -6.20 -2.47
N ILE A 120 -15.13 -6.28 -1.17
CA ILE A 120 -13.88 -5.74 -0.61
C ILE A 120 -12.64 -6.55 -1.05
N HIS A 121 -12.77 -7.86 -1.28
CA HIS A 121 -11.65 -8.66 -1.78
C HIS A 121 -11.35 -8.27 -3.22
N PHE A 122 -12.38 -8.19 -4.06
CA PHE A 122 -12.23 -7.71 -5.43
C PHE A 122 -11.60 -6.31 -5.50
N LEU A 123 -12.08 -5.39 -4.68
CA LEU A 123 -11.59 -4.01 -4.64
C LEU A 123 -10.10 -3.95 -4.28
N LEU A 124 -9.72 -4.64 -3.21
CA LEU A 124 -8.37 -4.60 -2.71
C LEU A 124 -7.38 -5.37 -3.58
N GLU A 125 -7.80 -6.46 -4.22
CA GLU A 125 -6.98 -7.13 -5.24
C GLU A 125 -6.75 -6.22 -6.45
N THR A 126 -7.77 -5.47 -6.87
CA THR A 126 -7.63 -4.50 -7.98
C THR A 126 -6.68 -3.35 -7.62
N TRP A 127 -6.73 -2.90 -6.36
CA TRP A 127 -5.83 -1.88 -5.83
C TRP A 127 -4.38 -2.38 -5.72
N TRP A 128 -4.13 -3.50 -5.03
CA TRP A 128 -2.77 -4.02 -4.83
C TRP A 128 -2.10 -4.39 -6.14
N TRP A 129 -2.87 -4.76 -7.15
CA TRP A 129 -2.32 -5.08 -8.46
C TRP A 129 -1.48 -3.91 -9.04
N TRP A 130 -1.83 -2.66 -8.75
CA TRP A 130 -1.03 -1.49 -9.16
C TRP A 130 0.36 -1.50 -8.51
N PHE A 131 0.44 -1.90 -7.25
CA PHE A 131 1.70 -2.06 -6.52
C PHE A 131 2.50 -3.25 -7.08
N GLN A 132 1.84 -4.38 -7.29
CA GLN A 132 2.48 -5.59 -7.81
C GLN A 132 3.10 -5.38 -9.19
N THR A 133 2.40 -4.72 -10.13
CA THR A 133 2.96 -4.43 -11.46
C THR A 133 4.10 -3.42 -11.45
N GLN A 134 4.25 -2.65 -10.37
CA GLN A 134 5.36 -1.72 -10.14
C GLN A 134 6.51 -2.37 -9.35
N GLY A 135 6.39 -3.65 -8.98
CA GLY A 135 7.45 -4.40 -8.33
C GLY A 135 7.45 -4.33 -6.80
N TRP A 136 6.36 -3.89 -6.15
CA TRP A 136 6.29 -3.80 -4.68
C TRP A 136 6.07 -5.15 -3.98
N GLY A 137 5.98 -6.25 -4.72
CA GLY A 137 5.71 -7.59 -4.18
C GLY A 137 4.27 -8.05 -4.36
N ALA A 138 4.07 -9.36 -4.28
CA ALA A 138 2.74 -9.96 -4.25
C ALA A 138 2.17 -9.91 -2.84
N TRP A 139 0.87 -10.13 -2.68
CA TRP A 139 0.25 -10.09 -1.37
C TRP A 139 -0.80 -11.18 -1.14
N ARG A 140 -1.19 -11.34 0.12
CA ARG A 140 -2.38 -12.06 0.55
C ARG A 140 -3.10 -11.26 1.61
N LEU A 141 -4.40 -11.08 1.40
CA LEU A 141 -5.30 -10.43 2.34
C LEU A 141 -6.12 -11.45 3.14
N ASP A 142 -6.13 -11.32 4.46
CA ASP A 142 -7.01 -12.07 5.35
C ASP A 142 -7.93 -11.13 6.15
N LEU A 143 -9.23 -11.24 5.87
CA LEU A 143 -10.31 -10.50 6.51
C LEU A 143 -11.15 -11.37 7.47
N SER A 144 -10.71 -12.59 7.78
CA SER A 144 -11.43 -13.52 8.68
C SER A 144 -11.69 -12.91 10.05
N GLN A 145 -10.80 -12.04 10.52
CA GLN A 145 -10.86 -11.36 11.82
C GLN A 145 -11.45 -9.95 11.77
N ARG A 146 -12.06 -9.55 10.64
CA ARG A 146 -12.59 -8.19 10.47
C ARG A 146 -13.65 -7.82 11.51
N LYS A 147 -14.42 -8.81 11.98
CA LYS A 147 -15.45 -8.62 13.03
C LYS A 147 -14.83 -8.31 14.39
N GLN A 148 -13.62 -8.80 14.64
CA GLN A 148 -12.78 -8.48 15.80
C GLN A 148 -12.01 -7.16 15.61
N GLY A 149 -12.20 -6.49 14.46
CA GLY A 149 -11.55 -5.22 14.13
C GLY A 149 -10.10 -5.36 13.69
N MET A 150 -9.72 -6.53 13.19
CA MET A 150 -8.36 -6.84 12.72
C MET A 150 -8.37 -7.22 11.24
N VAL A 151 -7.32 -6.80 10.54
CA VAL A 151 -6.99 -7.24 9.18
C VAL A 151 -5.54 -7.71 9.19
N THR A 152 -5.28 -8.84 8.52
CA THR A 152 -3.93 -9.38 8.34
C THR A 152 -3.56 -9.31 6.87
N VAL A 153 -2.35 -8.82 6.58
CA VAL A 153 -1.82 -8.74 5.21
C VAL A 153 -0.44 -9.37 5.20
N ASP A 154 -0.22 -10.28 4.26
CA ASP A 154 1.11 -10.83 3.98
C ASP A 154 1.63 -10.24 2.67
N VAL A 155 2.89 -9.82 2.64
CA VAL A 155 3.58 -9.33 1.43
C VAL A 155 4.77 -10.25 1.13
N PHE A 156 4.72 -10.85 -0.06
CA PHE A 156 5.75 -11.71 -0.62
C PHE A 156 6.65 -10.90 -1.55
N ASP A 157 7.95 -11.22 -1.54
CA ASP A 157 8.98 -10.51 -2.31
C ASP A 157 8.91 -8.99 -2.13
N SER A 158 8.77 -8.56 -0.86
CA SER A 158 8.76 -7.13 -0.51
C SER A 158 10.02 -6.43 -1.05
N ALA A 159 9.82 -5.41 -1.88
CA ALA A 159 10.89 -4.57 -2.42
C ALA A 159 11.72 -3.88 -1.33
N ILE A 160 11.17 -3.65 -0.13
CA ILE A 160 11.94 -3.04 0.97
C ILE A 160 12.80 -4.06 1.70
N ALA A 161 12.18 -5.06 2.32
CA ALA A 161 12.93 -6.03 3.11
C ALA A 161 13.94 -6.85 2.30
N LYS A 162 13.65 -7.19 1.03
CA LYS A 162 14.61 -7.91 0.17
C LYS A 162 15.85 -7.07 -0.12
N SER A 163 15.70 -5.77 -0.37
CA SER A 163 16.81 -4.87 -0.65
C SER A 163 17.70 -4.59 0.57
N LEU A 164 17.12 -4.58 1.78
CA LEU A 164 17.88 -4.38 3.02
C LEU A 164 18.58 -5.66 3.50
N GLY A 165 18.09 -6.83 3.09
CA GLY A 165 18.61 -8.12 3.53
C GLY A 165 18.26 -8.44 4.99
N ASN A 166 18.96 -9.42 5.57
CA ASN A 166 18.72 -9.86 6.95
C ASN A 166 19.39 -8.90 7.94
N VAL A 167 18.58 -8.08 8.62
CA VAL A 167 19.02 -7.14 9.67
C VAL A 167 18.48 -7.50 11.06
N GLY A 168 17.80 -8.65 11.20
CA GLY A 168 17.32 -9.19 12.48
C GLY A 168 16.12 -8.47 13.10
N LYS A 169 15.49 -7.52 12.39
CA LYS A 169 14.31 -6.78 12.86
C LYS A 169 13.37 -6.42 11.71
N PRO A 170 12.08 -6.11 11.98
CA PRO A 170 11.18 -5.55 10.97
C PRO A 170 11.75 -4.28 10.33
N THR A 171 11.52 -4.09 9.03
CA THR A 171 12.02 -2.94 8.26
C THR A 171 10.99 -2.32 7.33
N CYS A 172 9.86 -2.97 7.09
CA CYS A 172 8.83 -2.53 6.15
C CYS A 172 7.88 -1.50 6.78
N TYR A 173 8.43 -0.51 7.50
CA TYR A 173 7.67 0.55 8.14
C TYR A 173 6.81 1.34 7.15
N LEU A 174 7.34 1.57 5.94
CA LEU A 174 6.60 2.22 4.85
C LEU A 174 5.35 1.41 4.46
N TYR A 175 5.47 0.09 4.27
CA TYR A 175 4.31 -0.78 3.98
C TYR A 175 3.29 -0.79 5.11
N ALA A 176 3.75 -0.92 6.37
CA ALA A 176 2.86 -0.87 7.53
C ALA A 176 2.07 0.46 7.57
N GLY A 177 2.72 1.56 7.21
CA GLY A 177 2.10 2.86 7.02
C GLY A 177 1.07 2.85 5.90
N VAL A 178 1.45 2.47 4.67
CA VAL A 178 0.58 2.43 3.49
C VAL A 178 -0.69 1.64 3.77
N LEU A 179 -0.55 0.43 4.30
CA LEU A 179 -1.68 -0.42 4.65
C LEU A 179 -2.57 0.23 5.71
N ALA A 180 -2.00 0.78 6.79
CA ALA A 180 -2.78 1.46 7.82
C ALA A 180 -3.55 2.68 7.27
N GLY A 181 -2.94 3.47 6.39
CA GLY A 181 -3.57 4.63 5.75
C GLY A 181 -4.73 4.22 4.84
N VAL A 182 -4.52 3.20 4.00
CA VAL A 182 -5.53 2.64 3.10
C VAL A 182 -6.73 2.12 3.90
N PHE A 183 -6.50 1.26 4.89
CA PHE A 183 -7.59 0.71 5.70
C PHE A 183 -8.27 1.76 6.58
N THR A 184 -7.56 2.80 7.03
CA THR A 184 -8.18 3.96 7.71
C THR A 184 -9.17 4.67 6.79
N TYR A 185 -8.78 4.92 5.54
CA TYR A 185 -9.64 5.53 4.53
C TYR A 185 -10.89 4.67 4.29
N ILE A 186 -10.71 3.37 4.06
CA ILE A 186 -11.79 2.42 3.77
C ILE A 186 -12.75 2.28 4.94
N ALA A 187 -12.22 2.09 6.15
CA ALA A 187 -13.02 1.86 7.35
C ALA A 187 -13.66 3.13 7.91
N LYS A 188 -13.31 4.31 7.39
CA LYS A 188 -13.78 5.63 7.83
C LYS A 188 -13.60 5.82 9.35
N ARG A 189 -12.50 5.29 9.89
CA ARG A 189 -12.10 5.35 11.30
C ARG A 189 -10.60 5.19 11.42
N ASP A 190 -10.03 5.74 12.49
CA ASP A 190 -8.59 5.66 12.74
C ASP A 190 -8.13 4.23 12.99
N LEU A 191 -7.23 3.75 12.14
CA LEU A 191 -6.54 2.47 12.27
C LEU A 191 -5.02 2.70 12.28
N ALA A 192 -4.33 1.80 12.95
CA ALA A 192 -2.87 1.72 12.97
C ALA A 192 -2.44 0.39 12.35
N GLY A 193 -1.15 0.27 12.07
CA GLY A 193 -0.57 -0.94 11.49
C GLY A 193 0.81 -1.24 12.05
N ILE A 194 1.18 -2.52 12.09
CA ILE A 194 2.48 -3.01 12.55
C ILE A 194 2.93 -4.19 11.70
N GLU A 195 4.25 -4.29 11.44
CA GLU A 195 4.88 -5.48 10.90
C GLU A 195 5.31 -6.40 12.05
N VAL A 196 4.81 -7.64 12.07
CA VAL A 196 5.08 -8.63 13.13
C VAL A 196 5.99 -9.78 12.66
N GLN A 197 6.27 -9.83 11.37
CA GLN A 197 7.12 -10.83 10.72
C GLN A 197 7.74 -10.16 9.48
N CYS A 198 9.00 -10.45 9.16
CA CYS A 198 9.70 -9.78 8.05
C CYS A 198 10.74 -10.68 7.38
N TYR A 199 10.90 -10.57 6.06
CA TYR A 199 12.07 -11.16 5.35
C TYR A 199 13.40 -10.76 6.00
N ALA A 200 13.47 -9.53 6.50
CA ALA A 200 14.67 -9.01 7.15
C ALA A 200 14.98 -9.67 8.50
N MET A 201 14.11 -10.56 8.99
CA MET A 201 14.32 -11.41 10.16
C MET A 201 14.61 -12.88 9.79
N GLY A 202 14.73 -13.19 8.49
CA GLY A 202 14.92 -14.56 7.99
C GLY A 202 13.62 -15.32 7.67
N GLU A 203 12.49 -14.62 7.61
CA GLU A 203 11.17 -15.21 7.33
C GLU A 203 10.87 -15.26 5.82
N ASP A 204 9.88 -16.05 5.42
CA ASP A 204 9.51 -16.25 4.02
C ASP A 204 8.62 -15.15 3.42
N PHE A 205 8.11 -14.24 4.25
CA PHE A 205 7.28 -13.10 3.86
C PHE A 205 7.18 -12.09 5.01
N CYS A 206 6.75 -10.87 4.67
CA CYS A 206 6.42 -9.83 5.64
C CYS A 206 4.94 -9.93 6.05
N ARG A 207 4.63 -9.93 7.35
CA ARG A 207 3.25 -9.95 7.86
C ARG A 207 2.92 -8.66 8.58
N PHE A 208 1.80 -8.06 8.20
CA PHE A 208 1.27 -6.84 8.76
C PHE A 208 -0.08 -7.09 9.43
N LEU A 209 -0.27 -6.43 10.57
CA LEU A 209 -1.53 -6.40 11.29
C LEU A 209 -2.07 -4.98 11.27
N ILE A 210 -3.35 -4.82 10.96
CA ILE A 210 -4.04 -3.53 10.92
C ILE A 210 -5.25 -3.60 11.85
N GLY A 211 -5.42 -2.59 12.69
CA GLY A 211 -6.47 -2.55 13.71
C GLY A 211 -6.49 -1.24 14.48
N SER A 212 -7.30 -1.16 15.53
CA SER A 212 -7.29 0.02 16.42
C SER A 212 -5.91 0.23 17.06
N GLU A 213 -5.53 1.47 17.31
CA GLU A 213 -4.26 1.81 17.98
C GLU A 213 -4.02 0.99 19.26
N LYS A 214 -5.04 0.81 20.11
CA LYS A 214 -4.96 -0.03 21.31
C LYS A 214 -4.48 -1.46 21.04
N ARG A 215 -5.01 -2.09 19.98
CA ARG A 215 -4.65 -3.46 19.58
C ARG A 215 -3.24 -3.52 18.99
N ILE A 216 -2.88 -2.53 18.20
CA ILE A 216 -1.55 -2.44 17.59
C ILE A 216 -0.47 -2.18 18.65
N ASN A 217 -0.75 -1.34 19.66
CA ASN A 217 0.15 -1.15 20.80
C ASN A 217 0.31 -2.43 21.63
N ALA A 218 -0.74 -3.22 21.79
CA ALA A 218 -0.64 -4.53 22.45
C ALA A 218 0.21 -5.52 21.62
N ALA A 219 0.02 -5.55 20.30
CA ALA A 219 0.83 -6.35 19.39
C ALA A 219 2.32 -5.96 19.45
N GLN A 220 2.61 -4.65 19.44
CA GLN A 220 3.96 -4.11 19.58
C GLN A 220 4.61 -4.54 20.89
N PHE A 221 3.87 -4.44 22.00
CA PHE A 221 4.35 -4.89 23.30
C PHE A 221 4.73 -6.37 23.28
N TRP A 222 3.86 -7.25 22.77
CA TRP A 222 4.16 -8.68 22.70
C TRP A 222 5.31 -9.01 21.75
N LEU A 223 5.43 -8.30 20.63
CA LEU A 223 6.56 -8.45 19.71
C LEU A 223 7.88 -8.10 20.41
N THR A 224 7.90 -7.02 21.20
CA THR A 224 9.07 -6.63 22.00
C THR A 224 9.40 -7.65 23.09
N GLU A 225 8.40 -8.33 23.66
CA GLU A 225 8.58 -9.44 24.60
C GLU A 225 8.99 -10.77 23.91
N GLY A 226 9.22 -10.76 22.60
CA GLY A 226 9.68 -11.92 21.84
C GLY A 226 8.57 -12.88 21.38
N ALA A 227 7.30 -12.47 21.44
CA ALA A 227 6.22 -13.27 20.88
C ALA A 227 6.32 -13.35 19.35
N THR A 228 6.04 -14.53 18.81
CA THR A 228 5.98 -14.77 17.37
C THR A 228 4.73 -14.15 16.76
N ALA A 229 4.74 -13.92 15.44
CA ALA A 229 3.57 -13.42 14.71
C ALA A 229 2.32 -14.30 14.92
N THR A 230 2.48 -15.62 14.95
CA THR A 230 1.38 -16.57 15.19
C THR A 230 0.78 -16.41 16.58
N GLU A 231 1.62 -16.24 17.61
CA GLU A 231 1.14 -16.01 18.98
C GLU A 231 0.44 -14.66 19.11
N ILE A 232 0.97 -13.60 18.49
CA ILE A 232 0.36 -12.27 18.48
C ILE A 232 -1.02 -12.31 17.81
N VAL A 233 -1.12 -12.91 16.62
CA VAL A 233 -2.41 -13.05 15.91
C VAL A 233 -3.40 -13.83 16.77
N SER A 234 -2.98 -14.96 17.36
CA SER A 234 -3.83 -15.76 18.25
C SER A 234 -4.38 -14.94 19.42
N ARG A 235 -3.52 -14.17 20.12
CA ARG A 235 -3.92 -13.31 21.24
C ARG A 235 -4.87 -12.18 20.85
N LEU A 236 -4.76 -11.65 19.63
CA LEU A 236 -5.67 -10.61 19.12
C LEU A 236 -7.00 -11.17 18.61
N SER A 237 -7.06 -12.47 18.36
CA SER A 237 -8.26 -13.16 17.84
C SER A 237 -9.31 -13.44 18.91
N THR A 238 -8.87 -13.50 20.17
CA THR A 238 -9.71 -13.55 21.38
C THR A 238 -10.33 -12.19 21.73
#